data_AF-A0A523G6Y5-F1
#
_entry.id   AF-A0A523G6Y5-F1
#
_cell.length_a   1.000
_cell.length_b   1.000
_cell.length_c   1.000
_cell.angle_alpha   90.00
_cell.angle_beta   90.00
_cell.angle_gamma   90.00
#
_symmetry.space_group_name_H-M   'P 1'
#
loop_
_entity.id
_entity.type
_entity.pdbx_description
1 polymer ?
#
loop_
_entity_poly.entity_id
_entity_poly.type
_entity_poly.pdbx_seq_one_letter_code
_entity_poly.pdbx_strand_id
1 'polypeptide(L)'
;MKIEKCILKLPVLITLLIILLITANCNVTSETPEISIVTDDKPGVSVLHGLTKLTNALQEKDITFEKVGTVTEATGKIVIVTGLSSGNDEAAQMLEAGNHLVPETPEALTIWNTKSQNKPVWVISGFDDRGLMYGLLDVAMRIGWGTDINNPMSEVKEITEKPDVSERAISLYT
;
A
#
# COMPACT_ATOMS: atom_id res chain seq x y z
N MET A 1 8.19 4.80 77.27
CA MET A 1 8.69 5.32 75.99
C MET A 1 8.19 4.39 74.89
N LYS A 2 7.12 4.75 74.18
CA LYS A 2 6.46 3.92 73.16
C LYS A 2 7.23 4.06 71.84
N ILE A 3 7.71 2.94 71.29
CA ILE A 3 8.27 2.87 69.94
C ILE A 3 7.13 2.36 69.06
N GLU A 4 6.48 3.26 68.33
CA GLU A 4 5.42 2.92 67.40
C GLU A 4 5.98 2.32 66.12
N LYS A 5 5.37 1.20 65.72
CA LYS A 5 5.74 0.34 64.60
C LYS A 5 5.43 1.05 63.28
N CYS A 6 6.46 1.48 62.57
CA CYS A 6 6.35 1.83 61.15
C CYS A 6 6.54 0.58 60.27
N ILE A 7 5.65 -0.41 60.41
CA ILE A 7 5.56 -1.55 59.49
C ILE A 7 4.50 -1.19 58.45
N LEU A 8 4.85 -0.28 57.55
CA LEU A 8 4.05 0.00 56.36
C LEU A 8 4.20 -1.18 55.40
N LYS A 9 3.37 -2.18 55.70
CA LYS A 9 2.99 -3.39 54.99
C LYS A 9 3.65 -3.62 53.61
N LEU A 10 4.71 -4.42 53.62
CA LEU A 10 5.26 -5.17 52.48
C LEU A 10 4.19 -5.79 51.54
N PRO A 11 3.03 -6.32 52.01
CA PRO A 11 2.00 -6.83 51.10
C PRO A 11 1.23 -5.75 50.33
N VAL A 12 1.25 -4.48 50.77
CA VAL A 12 0.60 -3.35 50.07
C VAL A 12 1.45 -2.89 48.88
N LEU A 13 2.78 -2.95 48.99
CA LEU A 13 3.69 -2.64 47.89
C LEU A 13 3.65 -3.71 46.79
N ILE A 14 3.52 -4.98 47.18
CA ILE A 14 3.39 -6.11 46.24
C ILE A 14 2.05 -6.06 45.49
N THR A 15 0.95 -5.71 46.16
CA THR A 15 -0.35 -5.59 45.51
C THR A 15 -0.42 -4.41 44.54
N LEU A 16 0.24 -3.28 44.84
CA LEU A 16 0.33 -2.14 43.92
C LEU A 16 1.14 -2.47 42.65
N LEU A 17 2.22 -3.25 42.78
CA LEU A 17 3.06 -3.67 41.65
C LEU A 17 2.32 -4.65 40.72
N ILE A 18 1.52 -5.57 41.28
CA ILE A 18 0.72 -6.52 40.50
C ILE A 18 -0.39 -5.81 39.72
N ILE A 19 -1.03 -4.78 40.28
CA ILE A 19 -2.06 -3.99 39.60
C ILE A 19 -1.46 -3.20 38.41
N LEU A 20 -0.23 -2.68 38.54
CA LEU A 20 0.47 -1.97 37.46
C LEU A 20 0.88 -2.90 36.31
N LEU A 21 1.21 -4.16 36.61
CA LEU A 21 1.52 -5.19 35.60
C LEU A 21 0.28 -5.66 34.82
N ILE A 22 -0.92 -5.62 35.42
CA ILE A 22 -2.17 -6.03 34.75
C ILE A 22 -2.65 -4.97 33.75
N THR A 23 -2.37 -3.69 33.98
CA THR A 23 -2.70 -2.61 33.04
C THR A 23 -1.74 -2.49 31.85
N ALA A 24 -0.62 -3.24 31.86
CA ALA A 24 0.35 -3.26 30.76
C ALA A 24 -0.04 -4.19 29.60
N ASN A 25 -1.20 -4.86 29.68
CA ASN A 25 -1.83 -5.45 28.51
C ASN A 25 -2.42 -4.33 27.65
N CYS A 26 -1.54 -3.57 27.00
CA CYS A 26 -1.89 -2.85 25.79
C CYS A 26 -2.45 -3.91 24.83
N ASN A 27 -3.77 -3.92 24.66
CA ASN A 27 -4.33 -4.43 23.43
C ASN A 27 -3.68 -3.58 22.34
N VAL A 28 -2.67 -4.14 21.66
CA VAL A 28 -2.21 -3.60 20.39
C VAL A 28 -3.38 -3.86 19.44
N THR A 29 -4.33 -2.94 19.42
CA THR A 29 -5.26 -2.84 18.32
C THR A 29 -4.38 -2.52 17.13
N SER A 30 -4.11 -3.54 16.30
CA SER A 30 -3.48 -3.32 15.00
C SER A 30 -4.42 -2.39 14.25
N GLU A 31 -4.07 -1.11 14.19
CA GLU A 31 -4.83 -0.14 13.42
C GLU A 31 -4.90 -0.67 11.99
N THR A 32 -6.12 -0.77 11.45
CA THR A 32 -6.33 -1.21 10.07
C THR A 32 -5.59 -0.23 9.16
N PRO A 33 -4.71 -0.70 8.27
CA PRO A 33 -3.98 0.19 7.38
C PRO A 33 -4.94 1.00 6.51
N GLU A 34 -4.55 2.19 6.10
CA GLU A 34 -5.35 2.98 5.17
C GLU A 34 -5.39 2.30 3.79
N ILE A 35 -4.24 1.75 3.35
CA ILE A 35 -4.08 1.11 2.05
C ILE A 35 -3.54 -0.32 2.17
N SER A 36 -4.12 -1.28 1.45
CA SER A 36 -3.48 -2.57 1.19
C SER A 36 -2.96 -2.60 -0.24
N ILE A 37 -1.71 -3.02 -0.41
CA ILE A 37 -1.09 -3.21 -1.73
C ILE A 37 -1.04 -4.72 -2.02
N VAL A 38 -1.81 -5.15 -3.01
CA VAL A 38 -1.81 -6.52 -3.53
C VAL A 38 -0.81 -6.59 -4.67
N THR A 39 0.20 -7.43 -4.54
CA THR A 39 1.27 -7.61 -5.53
C THR A 39 1.79 -9.04 -5.48
N ASP A 40 2.38 -9.50 -6.59
CA ASP A 40 3.03 -10.81 -6.63
C ASP A 40 4.16 -10.94 -5.60
N ASP A 41 4.40 -12.17 -5.13
CA ASP A 41 5.46 -12.47 -4.15
C ASP A 41 6.88 -12.13 -4.65
N LYS A 42 7.09 -12.16 -5.97
CA LYS A 42 8.40 -11.98 -6.61
C LYS A 42 8.30 -11.08 -7.85
N PRO A 43 8.10 -9.77 -7.65
CA PRO A 43 8.02 -8.83 -8.77
C PRO A 43 9.38 -8.69 -9.46
N GLY A 44 9.36 -8.41 -10.76
CA GLY A 44 10.57 -8.06 -11.51
C GLY A 44 11.24 -6.77 -11.01
N VAL A 45 12.49 -6.53 -11.41
CA VAL A 45 13.31 -5.42 -10.88
C VAL A 45 12.68 -4.04 -11.15
N SER A 46 12.11 -3.84 -12.34
CA SER A 46 11.42 -2.59 -12.69
C SER A 46 10.18 -2.39 -11.82
N VAL A 47 9.39 -3.44 -11.64
CA VAL A 47 8.19 -3.41 -10.78
C VAL A 47 8.57 -3.12 -9.33
N LEU A 48 9.63 -3.74 -8.82
CA LEU A 48 10.16 -3.47 -7.48
C LEU A 48 10.58 -2.00 -7.30
N HIS A 49 11.17 -1.38 -8.33
CA HIS A 49 11.50 0.04 -8.30
C HIS A 49 10.23 0.91 -8.20
N GLY A 50 9.23 0.63 -9.03
CA GLY A 50 7.93 1.30 -8.98
C GLY A 50 7.24 1.15 -7.62
N LEU A 51 7.19 -0.07 -7.09
CA LEU A 51 6.64 -0.38 -5.77
C LEU A 51 7.36 0.38 -4.66
N THR A 52 8.69 0.48 -4.73
CA THR A 52 9.48 1.23 -3.76
C THR A 52 9.09 2.71 -3.78
N LYS A 53 8.93 3.30 -4.97
CA LYS A 53 8.51 4.70 -5.10
C LYS A 53 7.09 4.94 -4.59
N LEU A 54 6.16 4.02 -4.89
CA LEU A 54 4.80 4.06 -4.35
C LEU A 54 4.80 4.00 -2.83
N THR A 55 5.51 3.05 -2.22
CA THR A 55 5.54 2.93 -0.76
C THR A 55 6.23 4.11 -0.10
N ASN A 56 7.28 4.67 -0.70
CA ASN A 56 7.93 5.87 -0.17
C ASN A 56 6.97 7.07 -0.20
N ALA A 57 6.22 7.26 -1.29
CA ALA A 57 5.23 8.33 -1.37
C ALA A 57 4.13 8.21 -0.30
N LEU A 58 3.70 6.99 0.02
CA LEU A 58 2.77 6.72 1.12
C LEU A 58 3.40 7.05 2.48
N GLN A 59 4.64 6.62 2.73
CA GLN A 59 5.37 6.91 3.97
C GLN A 59 5.59 8.41 4.18
N GLU A 60 5.98 9.14 3.13
CA GLU A 60 6.20 10.59 3.16
C GLU A 60 4.92 11.38 3.45
N LYS A 61 3.75 10.77 3.26
CA LYS A 61 2.42 11.32 3.57
C LYS A 61 1.84 10.78 4.89
N ASP A 62 2.61 10.02 5.66
CA ASP A 62 2.18 9.33 6.88
C ASP A 62 0.95 8.43 6.66
N ILE A 63 0.80 7.86 5.45
CA ILE A 63 -0.27 6.94 5.11
C ILE A 63 0.16 5.52 5.47
N THR A 64 -0.58 4.86 6.35
CA THR A 64 -0.32 3.47 6.73
C THR A 64 -0.70 2.51 5.62
N PHE A 65 0.15 1.51 5.39
CA PHE A 65 -0.13 0.48 4.40
C PHE A 65 0.44 -0.88 4.79
N GLU A 66 -0.10 -1.92 4.16
CA GLU A 66 0.43 -3.28 4.17
C GLU A 66 0.65 -3.79 2.74
N LYS A 67 1.46 -4.84 2.60
CA LYS A 67 1.60 -5.61 1.35
C LYS A 67 1.07 -7.02 1.59
N VAL A 68 0.21 -7.49 0.69
CA VAL A 68 -0.44 -8.80 0.76
C VAL A 68 -0.41 -9.46 -0.62
N GLY A 69 -0.60 -10.79 -0.67
CA GLY A 69 -0.57 -11.54 -1.93
C GLY A 69 -1.91 -11.50 -2.66
N THR A 70 -3.02 -11.39 -1.93
CA THR A 70 -4.36 -11.43 -2.53
C THR A 70 -5.28 -10.32 -2.03
N VAL A 71 -6.33 -10.02 -2.81
CA VAL A 71 -7.37 -9.04 -2.44
C VAL A 71 -8.17 -9.50 -1.21
N THR A 72 -8.26 -10.79 -0.97
CA THR A 72 -8.97 -11.34 0.20
C THR A 72 -8.22 -11.09 1.51
N GLU A 73 -6.89 -11.05 1.44
CA GLU A 73 -6.02 -10.73 2.59
C GLU A 73 -5.96 -9.23 2.89
N ALA A 74 -6.39 -8.38 1.94
CA ALA A 74 -6.32 -6.92 2.05
C ALA A 74 -7.28 -6.38 3.14
N THR A 75 -6.71 -5.95 4.26
CA THR A 75 -7.48 -5.40 5.39
C THR A 75 -7.78 -3.92 5.25
N GLY A 76 -6.99 -3.20 4.45
CA GLY A 76 -7.04 -1.76 4.29
C GLY A 76 -8.36 -1.20 3.76
N LYS A 77 -8.56 0.10 3.97
CA LYS A 77 -9.77 0.83 3.54
C LYS A 77 -9.82 0.99 2.03
N ILE A 78 -8.67 1.24 1.41
CA ILE A 78 -8.45 1.28 -0.05
C ILE A 78 -7.52 0.12 -0.42
N VAL A 79 -7.78 -0.52 -1.56
CA VAL A 79 -6.90 -1.57 -2.08
C VAL A 79 -6.23 -1.09 -3.37
N ILE A 80 -4.93 -1.26 -3.48
CA ILE A 80 -4.18 -1.10 -4.74
C ILE A 80 -3.82 -2.51 -5.20
N VAL A 81 -4.26 -2.89 -6.39
CA VAL A 81 -3.91 -4.17 -7.01
C VAL A 81 -2.96 -3.90 -8.16
N THR A 82 -1.77 -4.49 -8.09
CA THR A 82 -0.71 -4.28 -9.07
C THR A 82 -0.26 -5.60 -9.64
N GLY A 83 -0.13 -5.68 -10.96
CA GLY A 83 0.29 -6.88 -11.68
C GLY A 83 0.26 -6.69 -13.18
N LEU A 84 0.77 -7.67 -13.92
CA LEU A 84 0.74 -7.61 -15.38
C LEU A 84 -0.68 -7.82 -15.93
N SER A 85 -0.91 -7.36 -17.15
CA SER A 85 -2.24 -7.42 -17.78
C SER A 85 -2.58 -8.81 -18.34
N SER A 86 -1.60 -9.71 -18.36
CA SER A 86 -1.72 -11.08 -18.84
C SER A 86 -1.17 -12.04 -17.80
N GLY A 87 -1.78 -13.21 -17.66
CA GLY A 87 -1.40 -14.20 -16.67
C GLY A 87 -2.59 -14.54 -15.77
N ASN A 88 -2.30 -15.15 -14.62
CA ASN A 88 -3.30 -15.51 -13.63
C ASN A 88 -3.27 -14.60 -12.39
N ASP A 89 -2.59 -13.47 -12.47
CA ASP A 89 -2.41 -12.55 -11.36
C ASP A 89 -3.72 -11.77 -11.09
N GLU A 90 -3.93 -11.35 -9.85
CA GLU A 90 -5.15 -10.65 -9.41
C GLU A 90 -5.50 -9.44 -10.28
N ALA A 91 -4.49 -8.69 -10.75
CA ALA A 91 -4.69 -7.54 -11.63
C ALA A 91 -5.30 -7.93 -12.99
N ALA A 92 -4.78 -9.00 -13.62
CA ALA A 92 -5.28 -9.50 -14.90
C ALA A 92 -6.73 -9.97 -14.78
N GLN A 93 -7.05 -10.72 -13.72
CA GLN A 93 -8.42 -11.19 -13.45
C GLN A 93 -9.40 -10.03 -13.23
N MET A 94 -8.98 -8.99 -12.51
CA MET A 94 -9.80 -7.80 -12.28
C MET A 94 -10.05 -7.01 -13.56
N LEU A 95 -9.03 -6.84 -14.41
CA LEU A 95 -9.18 -6.18 -15.71
C LEU A 95 -10.18 -6.93 -16.60
N GLU A 96 -10.05 -8.26 -16.71
CA GLU A 96 -10.97 -9.10 -17.48
C GLU A 96 -12.41 -8.99 -16.97
N ALA A 97 -12.62 -9.15 -15.66
CA ALA A 97 -13.93 -9.03 -15.04
C ALA A 97 -14.55 -7.63 -15.21
N GLY A 98 -13.71 -6.60 -15.27
CA GLY A 98 -14.10 -5.21 -15.49
C GLY A 98 -14.24 -4.81 -16.96
N ASN A 99 -13.99 -5.72 -17.92
CA ASN A 99 -13.89 -5.41 -19.35
C ASN A 99 -12.96 -4.21 -19.64
N HIS A 100 -11.85 -4.12 -18.91
CA HIS A 100 -10.78 -3.17 -19.11
C HIS A 100 -9.56 -3.90 -19.68
N LEU A 101 -8.73 -3.18 -20.42
CA LEU A 101 -7.53 -3.74 -21.03
C LEU A 101 -6.32 -2.84 -20.79
N VAL A 102 -5.14 -3.45 -20.89
CA VAL A 102 -3.91 -2.71 -21.15
C VAL A 102 -3.57 -2.91 -22.63
N PRO A 103 -3.23 -1.85 -23.39
CA PRO A 103 -2.82 -2.01 -24.78
C PRO A 103 -1.69 -3.03 -24.92
N GLU A 104 -1.78 -3.94 -25.90
CA GLU A 104 -0.78 -4.99 -26.14
C GLU A 104 0.46 -4.45 -26.86
N THR A 105 1.15 -3.50 -26.23
CA THR A 105 2.37 -2.89 -26.76
C THR A 105 3.37 -2.64 -25.63
N PRO A 106 4.69 -2.75 -25.89
CA PRO A 106 5.68 -2.55 -24.85
C PRO A 106 5.48 -1.25 -24.09
N GLU A 107 5.68 -1.32 -22.77
CA GLU A 107 5.56 -0.20 -21.85
C GLU A 107 4.16 0.44 -21.70
N ALA A 108 3.11 -0.17 -22.26
CA ALA A 108 1.75 0.27 -22.03
C ALA A 108 1.27 -0.01 -20.60
N LEU A 109 0.32 0.80 -20.12
CA LEU A 109 -0.23 0.73 -18.78
C LEU A 109 -1.71 1.10 -18.74
N THR A 110 -2.40 0.65 -17.69
CA THR A 110 -3.72 1.13 -17.28
C THR A 110 -3.75 1.34 -15.77
N ILE A 111 -4.31 2.46 -15.35
CA ILE A 111 -4.73 2.76 -13.98
C ILE A 111 -6.25 2.88 -14.01
N TRP A 112 -6.93 2.04 -13.25
CA TRP A 112 -8.38 1.92 -13.27
C TRP A 112 -8.95 1.90 -11.85
N ASN A 113 -10.03 2.65 -11.61
CA ASN A 113 -10.73 2.64 -10.34
C ASN A 113 -11.97 1.75 -10.41
N THR A 114 -12.12 0.87 -9.44
CA THR A 114 -13.27 -0.02 -9.32
C THR A 114 -13.63 -0.24 -7.87
N LYS A 115 -14.58 -1.16 -7.65
CA LYS A 115 -14.96 -1.61 -6.32
C LYS A 115 -14.96 -3.13 -6.26
N SER A 116 -14.42 -3.67 -5.17
CA SER A 116 -14.54 -5.09 -4.83
C SER A 116 -15.06 -5.20 -3.40
N GLN A 117 -16.12 -5.98 -3.19
CA GLN A 117 -16.75 -6.16 -1.87
C GLN A 117 -17.03 -4.83 -1.13
N ASN A 118 -17.48 -3.81 -1.88
CA ASN A 118 -17.76 -2.45 -1.40
C ASN A 118 -16.52 -1.64 -0.92
N LYS A 119 -15.29 -2.15 -1.13
CA LYS A 119 -14.05 -1.39 -0.94
C LYS A 119 -13.62 -0.73 -2.25
N PRO A 120 -13.14 0.53 -2.23
CA PRO A 120 -12.46 1.14 -3.37
C PRO A 120 -11.20 0.37 -3.73
N VAL A 121 -11.05 0.05 -5.02
CA VAL A 121 -9.89 -0.67 -5.56
C VAL A 121 -9.30 0.15 -6.70
N TRP A 122 -7.99 0.33 -6.69
CA TRP A 122 -7.22 0.85 -7.82
C TRP A 122 -6.41 -0.26 -8.43
N VAL A 123 -6.70 -0.60 -9.68
CA VAL A 123 -5.93 -1.57 -10.46
C VAL A 123 -4.88 -0.80 -11.25
N ILE A 124 -3.61 -1.12 -11.01
CA ILE A 124 -2.46 -0.55 -11.72
C ILE A 124 -1.81 -1.70 -12.46
N SER A 125 -1.90 -1.69 -13.79
CA SER A 125 -1.42 -2.80 -14.59
C SER A 125 -0.58 -2.34 -15.76
N GLY A 126 0.43 -3.14 -16.10
CA GLY A 126 1.27 -2.94 -17.26
C GLY A 126 1.21 -4.12 -18.21
N PHE A 127 1.45 -3.87 -19.49
CA PHE A 127 1.64 -4.93 -20.47
C PHE A 127 2.94 -5.71 -20.20
N ASP A 128 3.97 -5.00 -19.73
CA ASP A 128 5.25 -5.54 -19.29
C ASP A 128 5.71 -4.87 -17.99
N ASP A 129 6.83 -5.36 -17.44
CA ASP A 129 7.46 -4.84 -16.23
C ASP A 129 7.71 -3.32 -16.24
N ARG A 130 8.03 -2.75 -17.41
CA ARG A 130 8.31 -1.31 -17.55
C ARG A 130 7.01 -0.51 -17.57
N GLY A 131 5.99 -0.99 -18.27
CA GLY A 131 4.65 -0.39 -18.26
C GLY A 131 4.08 -0.37 -16.86
N LEU A 132 4.19 -1.47 -16.12
CA LEU A 132 3.72 -1.56 -14.74
C LEU A 132 4.51 -0.60 -13.83
N MET A 133 5.83 -0.57 -13.98
CA MET A 133 6.66 0.40 -13.27
C MET A 133 6.20 1.84 -13.54
N TYR A 134 5.94 2.22 -14.79
CA TYR A 134 5.47 3.58 -15.12
C TYR A 134 4.13 3.90 -14.48
N GLY A 135 3.19 2.94 -14.44
CA GLY A 135 1.91 3.12 -13.76
C GLY A 135 2.10 3.36 -12.25
N LEU A 136 2.96 2.58 -11.60
CA LEU A 136 3.28 2.74 -10.18
C LEU A 136 3.95 4.09 -9.89
N LEU A 137 4.84 4.56 -10.78
CA LEU A 137 5.49 5.86 -10.67
C LEU A 137 4.50 7.03 -10.81
N ASP A 138 3.55 6.94 -11.74
CA ASP A 138 2.50 7.95 -11.92
C ASP A 138 1.61 8.04 -10.67
N VAL A 139 1.17 6.89 -10.13
CA VAL A 139 0.39 6.86 -8.88
C VAL A 139 1.19 7.40 -7.70
N ALA A 140 2.45 7.01 -7.54
CA ALA A 140 3.32 7.53 -6.48
C ALA A 140 3.45 9.06 -6.54
N MET A 141 3.68 9.61 -7.74
CA MET A 141 3.79 11.04 -7.96
C MET A 141 2.50 11.77 -7.60
N ARG A 142 1.34 11.23 -7.98
CA ARG A 142 0.02 11.83 -7.70
C ARG A 142 -0.33 11.78 -6.21
N ILE A 143 -0.02 10.69 -5.52
CA ILE A 143 -0.11 10.64 -4.05
C ILE A 143 0.74 11.75 -3.42
N GLY A 144 1.95 11.96 -3.94
CA GLY A 144 2.82 13.07 -3.53
C GLY A 144 2.19 14.46 -3.69
N TRP A 145 1.35 14.67 -4.71
CA TRP A 145 0.61 15.91 -4.94
C TRP A 145 -0.60 16.10 -4.02
N GLY A 146 -1.19 15.00 -3.54
CA GLY A 146 -2.41 15.03 -2.73
C GLY A 146 -2.25 15.82 -1.42
N THR A 147 -3.25 16.64 -1.09
CA THR A 147 -3.33 17.37 0.18
C THR A 147 -4.46 16.88 1.08
N ASP A 148 -5.37 16.05 0.57
CA ASP A 148 -6.47 15.48 1.36
C ASP A 148 -6.03 14.20 2.06
N ILE A 149 -5.81 14.30 3.38
CA ILE A 149 -5.38 13.18 4.21
C ILE A 149 -6.43 12.07 4.32
N ASN A 150 -7.71 12.39 4.13
CA ASN A 150 -8.81 11.42 4.22
C ASN A 150 -9.07 10.71 2.88
N ASN A 151 -8.44 11.19 1.80
CA ASN A 151 -8.52 10.57 0.49
C ASN A 151 -7.13 10.54 -0.18
N PRO A 152 -6.28 9.56 0.20
CA PRO A 152 -4.94 9.38 -0.35
C PRO A 152 -4.86 9.33 -1.88
N MET A 153 -5.94 8.88 -2.52
CA MET A 153 -6.00 8.67 -3.97
C MET A 153 -6.68 9.84 -4.72
N SER A 154 -6.92 10.97 -4.06
CA SER A 154 -7.66 12.13 -4.59
C SER A 154 -7.09 12.70 -5.90
N GLU A 155 -5.76 12.65 -6.08
CA GLU A 155 -5.08 13.14 -7.29
C GLU A 155 -4.81 12.03 -8.33
N VAL A 156 -5.08 10.78 -7.97
CA VAL A 156 -4.92 9.62 -8.85
C VAL A 156 -6.02 9.65 -9.91
N LYS A 157 -5.63 9.50 -11.19
CA LYS A 157 -6.57 9.52 -12.31
C LYS A 157 -6.58 8.18 -13.01
N GLU A 158 -7.77 7.81 -13.50
CA GLU A 158 -7.91 6.69 -14.40
C GLU A 158 -7.32 7.06 -15.76
N ILE A 159 -6.37 6.26 -16.22
CA ILE A 159 -5.67 6.46 -17.50
C ILE A 159 -5.36 5.11 -18.13
N THR A 160 -5.34 5.08 -19.47
CA THR A 160 -4.81 3.97 -20.25
C THR A 160 -3.88 4.58 -21.28
N GLU A 161 -2.59 4.25 -21.19
CA GLU A 161 -1.54 4.92 -21.94
C GLU A 161 -0.63 3.92 -22.63
N LYS A 162 -0.03 4.38 -23.74
CA LYS A 162 1.01 3.65 -24.46
C LYS A 162 2.01 4.64 -25.03
N PRO A 163 3.28 4.26 -25.20
CA PRO A 163 4.23 5.14 -25.86
C PRO A 163 3.87 5.37 -27.33
N ASP A 164 3.95 6.62 -27.79
CA ASP A 164 3.87 6.95 -29.21
C ASP A 164 5.19 6.66 -29.95
N VAL A 165 6.31 6.70 -29.23
CA VAL A 165 7.65 6.43 -29.75
C VAL A 165 8.28 5.31 -28.93
N SER A 166 8.75 4.26 -29.62
CA SER A 166 9.29 3.05 -29.01
C SER A 166 10.55 3.26 -28.18
N GLU A 167 11.36 4.26 -28.52
CA GLU A 167 12.60 4.58 -27.81
C GLU A 167 12.64 6.07 -27.46
N ARG A 168 12.92 6.38 -26.18
CA ARG A 168 12.98 7.73 -25.63
C ARG A 168 14.22 7.83 -24.76
N ALA A 169 15.22 8.60 -25.18
CA ALA A 169 16.50 8.68 -24.49
C ALA A 169 17.11 10.08 -24.59
N ILE A 170 18.01 10.39 -23.65
CA ILE A 170 18.82 11.61 -23.63
C ILE A 170 20.29 11.19 -23.61
N SER A 171 21.12 11.83 -24.45
CA SER A 171 22.58 11.66 -24.42
C SER A 171 23.22 12.85 -23.70
N LEU A 172 24.04 12.56 -22.69
CA LEU A 172 24.78 13.55 -21.91
C LEU A 172 26.26 13.49 -22.33
N TYR A 173 26.81 14.64 -22.72
CA TYR A 173 28.22 14.83 -23.00
C TYR A 173 28.81 15.70 -21.89
N THR A 174 29.87 15.20 -21.25
CA THR A 174 30.61 15.88 -20.18
C THR A 174 31.88 16.52 -20.68
#